data_AF-A0A832R0Q5-F1
#
_entry.id   AF-A0A832R0Q5-F1
#
_cell.length_a   1.000
_cell.length_b   1.000
_cell.length_c   1.000
_cell.angle_alpha   90.00
_cell.angle_beta   90.00
_cell.angle_gamma   90.00
#
_symmetry.space_group_name_H-M   'P 1'
#
loop_
_entity.id
_entity.type
_entity.pdbx_description
1 polymer ?
#
loop_
_entity_poly.entity_id
_entity_poly.type
_entity_poly.pdbx_seq_one_letter_code
_entity_poly.pdbx_strand_id
1 'polypeptide(L)'
;FEEKKERGEIAIRALANYQETKQQEKEAVLAGDNAKATALSADAANYENILRDNYAHFGYGHLEVAEDIIPHVPLTFYTFHIMVMIGMYFILFFLVIIYFLYKKSLHKTKWLLYIALWSIPLTYISGLCGWIVSEMGRQPWTIQDILPVNVAVSGVSVGHIITTFVIFAIIFTALLTAMITIMVKQIKKGPEPLDFDVELNNY
;
A
#
# COMPACT_ATOMS: atom_id res chain seq x y z
N PHE A 1 23.69 10.46 -7.03
CA PHE A 1 22.47 11.26 -6.78
C PHE A 1 22.43 12.45 -7.71
N GLU A 2 23.46 13.30 -7.70
CA GLU A 2 23.55 14.49 -8.55
C GLU A 2 23.34 14.18 -10.05
N GLU A 3 23.99 13.15 -10.61
CA GLU A 3 23.78 12.75 -12.01
C GLU A 3 22.33 12.33 -12.31
N LYS A 4 21.67 11.65 -11.35
CA LYS A 4 20.25 11.24 -11.50
C LYS A 4 19.32 12.44 -11.41
N LYS A 5 19.63 13.39 -10.53
CA LYS A 5 18.89 14.65 -10.38
C LYS A 5 18.98 15.49 -11.65
N GLU A 6 20.18 15.65 -12.22
CA GLU A 6 20.40 16.38 -13.47
C GLU A 6 19.59 15.77 -14.63
N ARG A 7 19.61 14.44 -14.78
CA ARG A 7 18.78 13.74 -15.78
C ARG A 7 17.28 13.94 -15.52
N GLY A 8 16.86 13.94 -14.26
CA GLY A 8 15.48 14.25 -13.87
C GLY A 8 15.06 15.68 -14.25
N GLU A 9 15.91 16.67 -14.01
CA GLU A 9 15.67 18.07 -14.40
C GLU A 9 15.62 18.26 -15.92
N ILE A 10 16.43 17.51 -16.67
CA ILE A 10 16.36 17.48 -18.13
C ILE A 10 15.02 16.91 -18.59
N ALA A 11 14.55 15.82 -17.97
CA ALA A 11 13.26 15.23 -18.29
C ALA A 11 12.08 16.17 -17.99
N ILE A 12 12.12 16.90 -16.87
CA ILE A 12 11.09 17.89 -16.50
C ILE A 12 11.07 19.05 -17.51
N ARG A 13 12.24 19.58 -17.88
CA ARG A 13 12.35 20.65 -18.89
C ARG A 13 11.89 20.18 -20.27
N ALA A 14 12.27 18.97 -20.67
CA ALA A 14 11.81 18.38 -21.92
C ALA A 14 10.28 18.21 -21.96
N LEU A 15 9.67 17.79 -20.85
CA LEU A 15 8.22 17.69 -20.74
C LEU A 15 7.52 19.05 -20.87
N ALA A 16 8.03 20.08 -20.18
CA ALA A 16 7.47 21.44 -20.27
C ALA A 16 7.55 21.99 -21.70
N ASN A 17 8.72 21.85 -22.34
CA ASN A 17 8.94 22.27 -23.73
C ASN A 17 8.06 21.49 -24.70
N TYR A 18 7.88 20.19 -24.49
CA TYR A 18 6.99 19.35 -25.30
C TYR A 18 5.53 19.83 -25.22
N GLN A 19 5.03 20.14 -24.03
CA GLN A 19 3.66 20.64 -23.83
C GLN A 19 3.44 22.01 -24.50
N GLU A 20 4.39 22.94 -24.34
CA GLU A 20 4.32 24.25 -24.98
C GLU A 20 4.34 24.12 -26.51
N THR A 21 5.24 23.29 -27.05
CA THR A 21 5.38 23.06 -28.49
C THR A 21 4.11 22.43 -29.07
N LYS A 22 3.49 21.46 -28.37
CA LYS A 22 2.22 20.85 -28.78
C LYS A 22 1.05 21.83 -28.76
N GLN A 23 1.03 22.75 -27.79
CA GLN A 23 0.02 23.80 -27.72
C GLN A 23 0.17 24.80 -28.88
N GLN A 24 1.39 25.23 -29.17
CA GLN A 24 1.70 26.11 -30.29
C GLN A 24 1.45 25.44 -31.65
N GLU A 25 1.72 24.14 -31.77
CA GLU A 25 1.42 23.34 -32.97
C GLU A 25 -0.10 23.39 -33.24
N LYS A 26 -0.91 23.14 -32.20
CA LYS A 26 -2.38 23.19 -32.31
C LYS A 26 -2.87 24.57 -32.75
N GLU A 27 -2.29 25.64 -32.22
CA GLU A 27 -2.62 27.03 -32.60
C GLU A 27 -2.21 27.36 -34.04
N ALA A 28 -1.03 26.89 -34.50
CA ALA A 28 -0.57 27.07 -35.86
C ALA A 28 -1.44 26.31 -36.89
N VAL A 29 -1.89 25.10 -36.55
CA VAL A 29 -2.84 24.33 -37.35
C VAL A 29 -4.18 25.06 -37.48
N LEU A 30 -4.69 25.64 -36.38
CA LEU A 30 -5.92 26.44 -36.40
C LEU A 30 -5.78 27.73 -37.22
N ALA A 31 -4.59 28.33 -37.24
CA ALA A 31 -4.28 29.52 -38.04
C ALA A 31 -4.00 29.22 -39.53
N GLY A 32 -3.94 27.94 -39.92
CA GLY A 32 -3.67 27.52 -41.30
C GLY A 32 -2.20 27.61 -41.73
N ASP A 33 -1.26 27.83 -40.78
CA ASP A 33 0.18 27.88 -41.05
C ASP A 33 0.81 26.49 -40.95
N ASN A 34 0.67 25.72 -42.05
CA ASN A 34 1.14 24.34 -42.13
C ASN A 34 2.67 24.20 -42.03
N ALA A 35 3.43 25.23 -42.43
CA ALA A 35 4.88 25.22 -42.36
C ALA A 35 5.36 25.32 -40.90
N LYS A 36 4.78 26.24 -40.14
CA LYS A 36 5.04 26.38 -38.71
C LYS A 36 4.57 25.15 -37.91
N ALA A 37 3.42 24.58 -38.25
CA ALA A 37 2.93 23.35 -37.62
C ALA A 37 3.87 22.15 -37.83
N THR A 38 4.46 22.03 -39.03
CA THR A 38 5.39 20.92 -39.35
C THR A 38 6.73 21.06 -38.64
N ALA A 39 7.23 22.29 -38.46
CA ALA A 39 8.45 22.55 -37.69
C ALA A 39 8.24 22.23 -36.19
N LEU A 40 7.13 22.68 -35.62
CA LEU A 40 6.79 22.44 -34.21
C LEU A 40 6.55 20.95 -33.92
N SER A 41 5.99 20.18 -34.86
CA SER A 41 5.83 18.74 -34.68
C SER A 41 7.18 17.98 -34.68
N ALA A 42 8.17 18.45 -35.45
CA ALA A 42 9.53 17.91 -35.43
C ALA A 42 10.26 18.25 -34.11
N ASP A 43 10.11 19.47 -33.61
CA ASP A 43 10.66 19.87 -32.30
C ASP A 43 10.01 19.08 -31.16
N ALA A 44 8.70 18.85 -31.22
CA ALA A 44 7.98 18.01 -30.26
C ALA A 44 8.52 16.57 -30.26
N ALA A 45 8.82 15.99 -31.42
CA ALA A 45 9.43 14.66 -31.51
C ALA A 45 10.83 14.59 -30.88
N ASN A 46 11.63 15.66 -31.02
CA ASN A 46 12.93 15.77 -30.36
C ASN A 46 12.81 15.81 -28.84
N TYR A 47 11.88 16.61 -28.30
CA TYR A 47 11.62 16.65 -26.86
C TYR A 47 11.06 15.33 -26.32
N GLU A 48 10.25 14.62 -27.11
CA GLU A 48 9.76 13.29 -26.75
C GLU A 48 10.91 12.28 -26.60
N ASN A 49 11.87 12.27 -27.53
CA ASN A 49 13.04 11.39 -27.43
C ASN A 49 13.88 11.69 -26.18
N ILE A 50 14.17 12.97 -25.92
CA ILE A 50 14.91 13.41 -24.73
C ILE A 50 14.16 13.01 -23.45
N LEU A 51 12.83 13.16 -23.44
CA LEU A 51 11.99 12.74 -22.32
C LEU A 51 12.07 11.23 -22.12
N ARG A 52 11.96 10.42 -23.18
CA ARG A 52 12.01 8.95 -23.09
C ARG A 52 13.35 8.46 -22.57
N ASP A 53 14.45 9.07 -23.00
CA ASP A 53 15.80 8.69 -22.57
C ASP A 53 16.05 8.99 -21.08
N ASN A 54 15.41 10.03 -20.54
CA ASN A 54 15.60 10.49 -19.16
C ASN A 54 14.43 10.15 -18.22
N TYR A 55 13.36 9.53 -18.74
CA TYR A 55 12.13 9.25 -18.01
C TYR A 55 12.35 8.44 -16.73
N ALA A 56 13.29 7.49 -16.76
CA ALA A 56 13.62 6.65 -15.62
C ALA A 56 14.10 7.42 -14.39
N HIS A 57 14.51 8.69 -14.55
CA HIS A 57 15.01 9.54 -13.47
C HIS A 57 14.11 10.73 -13.15
N PHE A 58 12.91 10.78 -13.74
CA PHE A 58 12.00 11.92 -13.66
C PHE A 58 11.72 12.37 -12.22
N GLY A 59 11.57 11.43 -11.29
CA GLY A 59 11.26 11.72 -9.90
C GLY A 59 12.41 12.37 -9.13
N TYR A 60 13.66 12.12 -9.52
CA TYR A 60 14.84 12.69 -8.86
C TYR A 60 14.97 14.20 -9.07
N GLY A 61 14.38 14.77 -10.12
CA GLY A 61 14.38 16.22 -10.36
C GLY A 61 13.57 17.01 -9.33
N HIS A 62 12.74 16.34 -8.54
CA HIS A 62 11.90 16.95 -7.49
C HIS A 62 12.49 16.79 -6.07
N LEU A 63 13.68 16.19 -5.95
CA LEU A 63 14.35 15.98 -4.67
C LEU A 63 15.45 17.03 -4.47
N GLU A 64 15.43 17.68 -3.30
CA GLU A 64 16.41 18.71 -2.97
C GLU A 64 17.70 18.10 -2.43
N VAL A 65 17.59 17.13 -1.53
CA VAL A 65 18.70 16.54 -0.77
C VAL A 65 18.79 15.03 -1.00
N ALA A 66 20.00 14.45 -0.98
CA ALA A 66 20.22 13.02 -1.16
C ALA A 66 19.64 12.18 0.00
N GLU A 67 19.64 12.75 1.20
CA GLU A 67 19.10 12.16 2.43
C GLU A 67 17.60 11.91 2.36
N ASP A 68 16.84 12.68 1.58
CA ASP A 68 15.38 12.52 1.42
C ASP A 68 15.01 11.21 0.69
N ILE A 69 15.97 10.56 0.03
CA ILE A 69 15.77 9.24 -0.59
C ILE A 69 15.69 8.13 0.45
N ILE A 70 16.27 8.35 1.63
CA ILE A 70 16.46 7.28 2.61
C ILE A 70 15.17 7.14 3.43
N PRO A 71 14.45 6.01 3.33
CA PRO A 71 13.26 5.78 4.15
C PRO A 71 13.64 5.71 5.64
N HIS A 72 12.64 5.83 6.51
CA HIS A 72 12.83 5.66 7.96
C HIS A 72 13.25 4.22 8.32
N VAL A 73 14.56 3.96 8.27
CA VAL A 73 15.19 2.65 8.48
C VAL A 73 14.80 2.00 9.82
N PRO A 74 14.75 2.72 10.96
CA PRO A 74 14.42 2.09 12.24
C PRO A 74 13.02 1.50 12.25
N LEU A 75 12.03 2.18 11.66
CA LEU A 75 10.65 1.71 11.62
C LEU A 75 10.55 0.40 10.84
N THR A 76 11.08 0.38 9.61
CA THR A 76 11.08 -0.82 8.76
C THR A 76 11.84 -1.97 9.42
N PHE A 77 12.97 -1.68 10.07
CA PHE A 77 13.77 -2.67 10.78
C PHE A 77 12.99 -3.34 11.93
N TYR A 78 12.42 -2.57 12.85
CA TYR A 78 11.69 -3.14 14.00
C TYR A 78 10.44 -3.89 13.56
N THR A 79 9.68 -3.33 12.62
CA THR A 79 8.46 -3.96 12.12
C THR A 79 8.75 -5.27 11.39
N PHE A 80 9.85 -5.35 10.64
CA PHE A 80 10.32 -6.60 10.03
C PHE A 80 10.64 -7.66 11.07
N HIS A 81 11.36 -7.31 12.14
CA HIS A 81 11.71 -8.25 13.20
C HIS A 81 10.47 -8.76 13.94
N ILE A 82 9.52 -7.88 14.26
CA ILE A 82 8.27 -8.28 14.91
C ILE A 82 7.50 -9.28 14.04
N MET A 83 7.41 -9.00 12.73
CA MET A 83 6.77 -9.91 11.77
C MET A 83 7.44 -11.29 11.76
N VAL A 84 8.77 -11.34 11.67
CA VAL A 84 9.53 -12.60 11.64
C VAL A 84 9.40 -13.36 12.96
N MET A 85 9.47 -12.67 14.11
CA MET A 85 9.28 -13.29 15.42
C MET A 85 7.90 -13.94 15.56
N ILE A 86 6.85 -13.25 15.10
CA ILE A 86 5.48 -13.78 15.11
C ILE A 86 5.35 -14.97 14.14
N GLY A 87 5.96 -14.89 12.95
CA GLY A 87 5.98 -16.00 11.99
C GLY A 87 6.66 -17.27 12.54
N MET A 88 7.83 -17.11 13.16
CA MET A 88 8.55 -18.21 13.82
C MET A 88 7.75 -18.79 15.00
N TYR A 89 7.08 -17.93 15.77
CA TYR A 89 6.15 -18.35 16.81
C TYR A 89 5.03 -19.23 16.24
N PHE A 90 4.40 -18.86 15.11
CA PHE A 90 3.35 -19.67 14.50
C PHE A 90 3.84 -21.05 14.06
N ILE A 91 5.04 -21.13 13.48
CA ILE A 91 5.63 -22.42 13.08
C ILE A 91 5.77 -23.33 14.31
N LEU A 92 6.38 -22.84 15.39
CA LEU A 92 6.53 -23.60 16.64
C LEU A 92 5.16 -23.98 17.24
N PHE A 93 4.22 -23.05 17.23
CA PHE A 93 2.87 -23.25 17.76
C PHE A 93 2.12 -24.37 17.02
N PHE A 94 2.14 -24.37 15.69
CA PHE A 94 1.53 -25.43 14.89
C PHE A 94 2.21 -26.79 15.07
N LEU A 95 3.54 -26.83 15.19
CA LEU A 95 4.26 -28.08 15.50
C LEU A 95 3.82 -28.68 16.84
N VAL A 96 3.65 -27.84 17.88
CA VAL A 96 3.16 -28.28 19.19
C VAL A 96 1.70 -28.78 19.08
N ILE A 97 0.83 -28.07 18.36
CA ILE A 97 -0.55 -28.53 18.13
C ILE A 97 -0.57 -29.89 17.46
N ILE A 98 0.20 -30.09 16.39
CA ILE A 98 0.27 -31.35 15.64
C ILE A 98 0.73 -32.50 16.55
N TYR A 99 1.74 -32.26 17.38
CA TYR A 99 2.22 -33.24 18.35
C TYR A 99 1.13 -33.65 19.37
N PHE A 100 0.41 -32.68 19.95
CA PHE A 100 -0.69 -32.98 20.89
C PHE A 100 -1.93 -33.57 20.22
N LEU A 101 -2.15 -33.26 18.94
CA LEU A 101 -3.18 -33.85 18.10
C LEU A 101 -2.88 -35.35 17.87
N TYR A 102 -1.63 -35.69 17.54
CA TYR A 102 -1.18 -37.08 17.39
C TYR A 102 -1.36 -37.87 18.70
N LYS A 103 -1.07 -37.25 19.85
CA LYS A 103 -1.26 -37.86 21.18
C LYS A 103 -2.73 -37.96 21.63
N LYS A 104 -3.69 -37.48 20.83
CA LYS A 104 -5.14 -37.41 21.16
C LYS A 104 -5.46 -36.74 22.51
N SER A 105 -4.58 -35.84 22.99
CA SER A 105 -4.69 -35.21 24.31
C SER A 105 -5.03 -33.72 24.25
N LEU A 106 -5.32 -33.19 23.06
CA LEU A 106 -5.53 -31.76 22.81
C LEU A 106 -6.62 -31.15 23.72
N HIS A 107 -7.71 -31.88 23.96
CA HIS A 107 -8.82 -31.42 24.81
C HIS A 107 -8.48 -31.38 26.30
N LYS A 108 -7.45 -32.10 26.75
CA LYS A 108 -7.02 -32.11 28.16
C LYS A 108 -6.10 -30.92 28.49
N THR A 109 -5.41 -30.38 27.50
CA THR A 109 -4.44 -29.28 27.67
C THR A 109 -5.10 -27.91 27.50
N LYS A 110 -5.84 -27.46 28.53
CA LYS A 110 -6.56 -26.17 28.53
C LYS A 110 -5.65 -24.97 28.25
N TRP A 111 -4.40 -24.96 28.75
CA TRP A 111 -3.45 -23.86 28.51
C TRP A 111 -3.12 -23.67 27.02
N LEU A 112 -2.99 -24.76 26.26
CA LEU A 112 -2.72 -24.69 24.82
C LEU A 112 -3.90 -24.07 24.05
N LEU A 113 -5.14 -24.33 24.48
CA LEU A 113 -6.34 -23.73 23.91
C LEU A 113 -6.43 -22.22 24.18
N TYR A 114 -6.00 -21.77 25.37
CA TYR A 114 -5.91 -20.35 25.67
C TYR A 114 -4.87 -19.65 24.80
N ILE A 115 -3.71 -20.27 24.54
CA ILE A 115 -2.71 -19.70 23.62
C ILE A 115 -3.26 -19.63 22.19
N ALA A 116 -4.00 -20.64 21.75
CA ALA A 116 -4.66 -20.63 20.45
C ALA A 116 -5.61 -19.43 20.30
N LEU A 117 -6.38 -19.11 21.35
CA LEU A 117 -7.27 -17.95 21.37
C LEU A 117 -6.49 -16.63 21.25
N TRP A 118 -5.38 -16.49 21.99
CA TRP A 118 -4.52 -15.30 21.93
C TRP A 118 -3.72 -15.18 20.62
N SER A 119 -3.60 -16.27 19.86
CA SER A 119 -2.92 -16.27 18.56
C SER A 119 -3.75 -15.56 17.47
N ILE A 120 -5.08 -15.44 17.65
CA ILE A 120 -5.98 -14.79 16.70
C ILE A 120 -5.62 -13.31 16.50
N PRO A 121 -5.53 -12.43 17.52
CA PRO A 121 -5.12 -11.05 17.31
C PRO A 121 -3.68 -10.94 16.76
N LEU A 122 -2.82 -11.91 17.09
CA LEU A 122 -1.43 -11.91 16.68
C LEU A 122 -1.26 -12.08 15.15
N THR A 123 -2.13 -12.84 14.49
CA THR A 123 -2.12 -12.93 13.01
C THR A 123 -2.41 -11.59 12.34
N TYR A 124 -3.34 -10.81 12.90
CA TYR A 124 -3.67 -9.48 12.37
C TYR A 124 -2.49 -8.51 12.53
N ILE A 125 -1.83 -8.52 13.70
CA ILE A 125 -0.64 -7.69 13.95
C ILE A 125 0.46 -8.05 12.96
N SER A 126 0.75 -9.34 12.75
CA SER A 126 1.76 -9.78 11.78
C SER A 126 1.45 -9.29 10.36
N GLY A 127 0.18 -9.35 9.95
CA GLY A 127 -0.25 -8.87 8.64
C GLY A 127 -0.04 -7.36 8.49
N LEU A 128 -0.41 -6.57 9.50
CA LEU A 128 -0.18 -5.13 9.52
C LEU A 128 1.31 -4.79 9.45
N CYS A 129 2.15 -5.53 10.19
CA CYS A 129 3.60 -5.36 10.13
C CYS A 129 4.15 -5.64 8.73
N GLY A 130 3.68 -6.69 8.03
CA GLY A 130 4.09 -6.98 6.66
C GLY A 130 3.73 -5.88 5.66
N TRP A 131 2.54 -5.29 5.81
CA TRP A 131 2.12 -4.12 5.01
C TRP A 131 2.98 -2.90 5.29
N ILE A 132 3.24 -2.59 6.57
CA ILE A 132 4.09 -1.46 6.96
C ILE A 132 5.50 -1.61 6.38
N VAL A 133 6.10 -2.81 6.43
CA VAL A 133 7.43 -3.05 5.85
C VAL A 133 7.43 -2.82 4.34
N SER A 134 6.40 -3.29 3.64
CA SER A 134 6.27 -3.13 2.18
C SER A 134 6.06 -1.68 1.77
N GLU A 135 5.20 -0.95 2.47
CA GLU A 135 4.87 0.45 2.15
C GLU A 135 5.98 1.41 2.59
N MET A 136 6.50 1.26 3.80
CA MET A 136 7.58 2.12 4.33
C MET A 136 8.92 1.81 3.67
N GLY A 137 9.13 0.58 3.19
CA GLY A 137 10.32 0.22 2.41
C GLY A 137 10.39 0.91 1.04
N ARG A 138 9.26 1.37 0.52
CA ARG A 138 9.15 2.04 -0.79
C ARG A 138 9.13 3.56 -0.69
N GLN A 139 9.02 4.12 0.52
CA GLN A 139 9.19 5.56 0.74
C GLN A 139 10.60 6.00 0.30
N PRO A 140 10.78 7.20 -0.29
CA PRO A 140 9.81 8.28 -0.51
C PRO A 140 9.03 8.18 -1.84
N TRP A 141 9.02 7.02 -2.49
CA TRP A 141 8.47 6.86 -3.83
C TRP A 141 7.00 6.46 -3.79
N THR A 142 6.17 7.01 -4.68
CA THR A 142 4.83 6.50 -5.03
C THR A 142 4.88 5.61 -6.26
N ILE A 143 5.74 5.94 -7.22
CA ILE A 143 6.21 5.06 -8.27
C ILE A 143 7.73 5.15 -8.24
N GLN A 144 8.40 4.01 -8.15
CA GLN A 144 9.85 3.93 -8.01
C GLN A 144 10.53 4.80 -9.07
N ASP A 145 11.45 5.67 -8.64
CA ASP A 145 12.29 6.55 -9.46
C ASP A 145 11.57 7.61 -10.33
N ILE A 146 10.25 7.53 -10.45
CA ILE A 146 9.44 8.35 -11.35
C ILE A 146 8.61 9.38 -10.59
N LEU A 147 7.91 8.98 -9.54
CA LEU A 147 6.99 9.86 -8.82
C LEU A 147 7.25 9.77 -7.31
N PRO A 148 7.87 10.79 -6.71
CA PRO A 148 8.00 10.86 -5.27
C PRO A 148 6.68 11.28 -4.60
N VAL A 149 6.51 10.90 -3.33
CA VAL A 149 5.28 11.08 -2.57
C VAL A 149 4.93 12.57 -2.40
N ASN A 150 5.92 13.44 -2.20
CA ASN A 150 5.72 14.89 -2.02
C ASN A 150 5.00 15.55 -3.21
N VAL A 151 5.29 15.11 -4.43
CA VAL A 151 4.69 15.62 -5.67
C VAL A 151 3.35 14.93 -5.98
N ALA A 152 3.14 13.72 -5.46
CA ALA A 152 1.90 12.98 -5.67
C ALA A 152 0.71 13.48 -4.82
N VAL A 153 0.93 14.40 -3.87
CA VAL A 153 -0.12 14.90 -2.98
C VAL A 153 -0.99 15.93 -3.70
N SER A 154 -2.32 15.76 -3.61
CA SER A 154 -3.29 16.72 -4.14
C SER A 154 -3.28 18.05 -3.37
N GLY A 155 -3.42 19.17 -4.09
CA GLY A 155 -3.50 20.53 -3.52
C GLY A 155 -4.80 20.85 -2.79
N VAL A 156 -5.21 20.01 -1.85
CA VAL A 156 -6.42 20.19 -1.03
C VAL A 156 -6.05 20.85 0.30
N SER A 157 -6.90 21.73 0.81
CA SER A 157 -6.69 22.35 2.13
C SER A 157 -6.54 21.30 3.23
N VAL A 158 -5.57 21.51 4.12
CA VAL A 158 -5.30 20.68 5.30
C VAL A 158 -6.56 20.47 6.14
N GLY A 159 -7.43 21.49 6.22
CA GLY A 159 -8.71 21.40 6.93
C GLY A 159 -9.62 20.31 6.39
N HIS A 160 -9.78 20.19 5.07
CA HIS A 160 -10.61 19.16 4.46
C HIS A 160 -10.04 17.75 4.70
N ILE A 161 -8.71 17.59 4.66
CA ILE A 161 -8.04 16.31 4.90
C ILE A 161 -8.29 15.83 6.34
N ILE A 162 -8.15 16.72 7.32
CA ILE A 162 -8.40 16.37 8.73
C ILE A 162 -9.88 16.02 8.93
N THR A 163 -10.80 16.82 8.37
CA THR A 163 -12.24 16.55 8.50
C THR A 163 -12.62 15.18 7.93
N THR A 164 -12.19 14.86 6.70
CA THR A 164 -12.50 13.56 6.08
C THR A 164 -11.84 12.41 6.84
N PHE A 165 -10.59 12.58 7.29
CA PHE A 165 -9.90 11.59 8.12
C PHE A 165 -10.69 11.28 9.41
N VAL A 166 -11.14 12.31 10.13
CA VAL A 166 -11.93 12.12 11.37
C VAL A 166 -13.26 11.44 11.08
N ILE A 167 -13.96 11.83 10.02
CA ILE A 167 -15.21 11.19 9.60
C ILE A 167 -14.99 9.70 9.32
N PHE A 168 -13.98 9.36 8.51
CA PHE A 168 -13.66 7.96 8.21
C PHE A 168 -13.22 7.19 9.46
N ALA A 169 -12.43 7.80 10.34
CA ALA A 169 -12.00 7.18 11.60
C ALA A 169 -13.20 6.84 12.48
N ILE A 170 -14.19 7.74 12.62
CA ILE A 170 -15.41 7.50 13.39
C ILE A 170 -16.23 6.36 12.76
N ILE A 171 -16.45 6.41 11.45
CA ILE A 171 -17.25 5.40 10.73
C ILE A 171 -16.60 4.02 10.85
N PHE A 172 -15.30 3.91 10.57
CA PHE A 172 -14.59 2.62 10.66
C PHE A 172 -14.52 2.09 12.10
N THR A 173 -14.39 2.96 13.09
CA THR A 173 -14.43 2.54 14.51
C THR A 173 -15.81 2.01 14.90
N ALA A 174 -16.88 2.66 14.44
CA ALA A 174 -18.24 2.21 14.67
C ALA A 174 -18.50 0.84 14.00
N LEU A 175 -18.07 0.68 12.74
CA LEU A 175 -18.18 -0.59 12.01
C LEU A 175 -17.38 -1.71 12.67
N LEU A 176 -16.14 -1.44 13.09
CA LEU A 176 -15.30 -2.40 13.81
C LEU A 176 -15.97 -2.85 15.13
N THR A 177 -16.53 -1.90 15.89
CA THR A 177 -17.24 -2.20 17.14
C THR A 177 -18.48 -3.06 16.90
N ALA A 178 -19.26 -2.74 15.87
CA ALA A 178 -20.42 -3.54 15.48
C ALA A 178 -20.01 -4.95 15.06
N MET A 179 -18.97 -5.08 14.25
CA MET A 179 -18.42 -6.37 13.80
C MET A 179 -17.98 -7.24 14.98
N ILE A 180 -17.17 -6.69 15.90
CA ILE A 180 -16.72 -7.42 17.09
C ILE A 180 -17.91 -7.86 17.94
N THR A 181 -18.89 -6.97 18.13
CA THR A 181 -20.11 -7.28 18.91
C THR A 181 -20.89 -8.43 18.29
N ILE A 182 -21.10 -8.40 16.97
CA ILE A 182 -21.79 -9.47 16.24
C ILE A 182 -21.00 -10.77 16.34
N MET A 183 -19.69 -10.74 16.07
CA MET A 183 -18.84 -11.92 16.11
C MET A 183 -18.85 -12.58 17.50
N VAL A 184 -18.69 -11.80 18.57
CA VAL A 184 -18.75 -12.31 19.95
C VAL A 184 -20.13 -12.86 20.29
N LYS A 185 -21.21 -12.21 19.83
CA LYS A 185 -22.58 -12.69 20.05
C LYS A 185 -22.83 -14.03 19.36
N GLN A 186 -22.36 -14.20 18.12
CA GLN A 186 -22.50 -15.45 17.38
C GLN A 186 -21.63 -16.57 17.96
N ILE A 187 -20.37 -16.27 18.35
CA ILE A 187 -19.49 -17.23 19.01
C ILE A 187 -20.12 -17.73 20.32
N LYS A 188 -20.79 -16.86 21.10
CA LYS A 188 -21.49 -17.24 22.33
C LYS A 188 -22.77 -18.03 22.10
N LYS A 189 -23.48 -17.83 20.99
CA LYS A 189 -24.71 -18.56 20.66
C LYS A 189 -24.42 -20.04 20.41
N GLY A 190 -23.21 -20.38 19.95
CA GLY A 190 -22.83 -21.75 19.60
C GLY A 190 -23.55 -22.24 18.34
N PRO A 191 -23.20 -23.43 17.83
CA PRO A 191 -23.94 -24.04 16.72
C PRO A 191 -25.37 -24.34 17.16
N GLU A 192 -26.36 -23.97 16.32
CA GLU A 192 -27.72 -24.46 16.51
C GLU A 192 -27.69 -25.99 16.40
N PRO A 193 -28.36 -26.72 17.31
CA PRO A 193 -28.45 -28.17 17.21
C PRO A 193 -29.06 -28.51 15.85
N LEU A 194 -28.35 -29.33 15.06
CA LEU A 194 -28.86 -29.87 13.82
C LEU A 194 -30.09 -30.72 14.17
N ASP A 195 -31.26 -30.30 13.69
CA ASP A 195 -32.54 -30.93 13.92
C ASP A 195 -32.64 -32.25 13.11
N PHE A 196 -31.82 -33.24 13.48
CA PHE A 196 -31.85 -34.59 12.88
C PHE A 196 -32.98 -35.46 13.43
N ASP A 197 -33.75 -34.97 14.40
CA ASP A 197 -34.80 -35.75 15.07
C ASP A 197 -36.15 -35.75 14.31
N VAL A 198 -36.30 -34.94 13.25
CA VAL A 198 -37.55 -34.84 12.48
C VAL A 198 -37.70 -35.96 11.42
N GLU A 199 -36.61 -36.59 10.97
CA GLU A 199 -36.67 -37.65 9.95
C GLU A 199 -36.72 -39.09 10.50
N LEU A 200 -36.27 -39.34 11.74
CA LEU A 200 -36.24 -40.70 12.31
C LEU A 200 -37.55 -41.16 12.98
N ASN A 201 -38.54 -40.27 13.15
CA ASN A 201 -39.86 -40.62 13.68
C ASN A 201 -40.92 -40.87 12.57
N ASN A 202 -40.53 -40.78 11.30
CA ASN A 202 -41.43 -40.97 10.15
C ASN A 202 -41.13 -42.22 9.28
N TYR A 203 -40.34 -43.17 9.79
CA TYR A 203 -40.11 -44.48 9.17
C TYR A 203 -40.24 -45.62 10.16
#